data_AF-A0A5C7MN60-F1
#
_entry.id   AF-A0A5C7MN60-F1
#
_cell.length_a   1.000
_cell.length_b   1.000
_cell.length_c   1.000
_cell.angle_alpha   90.00
_cell.angle_beta   90.00
_cell.angle_gamma   90.00
#
_symmetry.space_group_name_H-M   'P 1'
#
loop_
_entity.id
_entity.type
_entity.pdbx_description
1 polymer ?
#
loop_
_entity_poly.entity_id
_entity_poly.type
_entity_poly.pdbx_seq_one_letter_code
_entity_poly.pdbx_strand_id
1 'polypeptide(L)'
;MKKFIQISMMLVALMVAFASCTRNDYWDDNNDYNNYYTEGRVSYVSEVGSPYSVVRLSDGRFAAIFSTDQNDELWPLEDERLGGDFKIGGERRVKNLTGNFNCYIEVDALFSSNQAAISYVIGREDSEGYAAKFKSNNKIVIRKTSRTDIKIK
;
A
#
# COMPACT_ATOMS: atom_id res chain seq x y z
N MET A 1 30.63 -15.66 48.15
CA MET A 1 30.71 -14.74 47.00
C MET A 1 30.84 -15.55 45.72
N LYS A 2 30.09 -15.14 44.69
CA LYS A 2 30.24 -15.47 43.26
C LYS A 2 29.52 -16.74 42.77
N LYS A 3 28.64 -16.45 41.79
CA LYS A 3 28.04 -17.32 40.77
C LYS A 3 26.80 -18.07 41.25
N PHE A 4 25.64 -17.69 40.72
CA PHE A 4 24.41 -18.49 40.45
C PHE A 4 23.13 -17.63 40.36
N ILE A 5 23.22 -16.30 40.30
CA ILE A 5 22.06 -15.43 40.00
C ILE A 5 22.37 -14.62 38.74
N GLN A 6 22.47 -15.29 37.59
CA GLN A 6 22.60 -14.66 36.27
C GLN A 6 21.74 -15.33 35.20
N ILE A 7 20.65 -16.01 35.59
CA ILE A 7 19.69 -16.60 34.64
C ILE A 7 18.28 -16.10 34.96
N SER A 8 18.10 -14.78 34.95
CA SER A 8 16.77 -14.16 35.03
C SER A 8 16.66 -12.91 34.14
N MET A 9 17.79 -12.33 33.72
CA MET A 9 17.85 -11.16 32.83
C MET A 9 17.83 -11.47 31.33
N MET A 10 17.52 -12.70 30.93
CA MET A 10 17.41 -13.06 29.50
C MET A 10 15.96 -13.17 29.00
N LEU A 11 14.95 -12.96 29.88
CA LEU A 11 13.53 -13.14 29.54
C LEU A 11 12.76 -11.84 29.27
N VAL A 12 13.36 -10.66 29.49
CA VAL A 12 12.66 -9.36 29.35
C VAL A 12 12.96 -8.66 28.02
N ALA A 13 14.02 -9.07 27.30
CA ALA A 13 14.40 -8.44 26.02
C ALA A 13 13.59 -8.94 24.80
N LEU A 14 12.72 -9.93 24.97
CA LEU A 14 11.94 -10.54 23.87
C LEU A 14 10.46 -10.12 23.82
N MET A 15 10.01 -9.24 24.73
CA MET A 15 8.62 -8.75 24.74
C MET A 15 8.40 -7.38 24.07
N VAL A 16 9.45 -6.72 23.56
CA VAL A 16 9.34 -5.36 22.98
C VAL A 16 9.33 -5.36 21.45
N ALA A 17 9.48 -6.51 20.79
CA ALA A 17 9.56 -6.61 19.32
C ALA A 17 8.21 -6.83 18.61
N PHE A 18 7.08 -6.69 19.30
CA PHE A 18 5.75 -6.63 18.68
C PHE A 18 4.97 -5.38 19.10
N ALA A 19 5.67 -4.27 19.31
CA ALA A 19 5.12 -2.97 18.93
C ALA A 19 5.04 -2.92 17.39
N SER A 20 4.28 -3.84 16.80
CA SER A 20 3.62 -3.59 15.54
C SER A 20 2.87 -2.29 15.77
N CYS A 21 3.24 -1.26 15.04
CA CYS A 21 2.44 -0.06 14.89
C CYS A 21 1.12 -0.52 14.26
N THR A 22 0.23 -1.08 15.08
CA THR A 22 -1.13 -1.40 14.71
C THR A 22 -1.75 -0.07 14.44
N ARG A 23 -1.94 0.18 13.16
CA ARG A 23 -2.59 1.36 12.68
C ARG A 23 -4.07 1.23 13.00
N ASN A 24 -4.40 1.62 14.22
CA ASN A 24 -5.71 1.40 14.80
C ASN A 24 -6.66 2.46 14.26
N ASP A 25 -7.58 2.02 13.42
CA ASP A 25 -8.85 2.71 13.23
C ASP A 25 -9.97 1.78 13.69
N TYR A 26 -10.86 2.31 14.54
CA TYR A 26 -11.87 1.53 15.26
C TYR A 26 -12.87 0.94 14.25
N TRP A 27 -13.00 -0.39 14.22
CA TRP A 27 -14.10 -1.06 13.53
C TRP A 27 -15.23 -1.35 14.51
N ASP A 28 -16.43 -0.92 14.14
CA ASP A 28 -17.68 -1.37 14.75
C ASP A 28 -18.15 -2.59 13.94
N ASP A 29 -18.17 -3.76 14.59
CA ASP A 29 -18.49 -5.08 14.01
C ASP A 29 -19.91 -5.20 13.44
N ASN A 30 -20.71 -4.14 13.50
CA ASN A 30 -22.15 -4.17 13.30
C ASN A 30 -22.63 -3.66 11.91
N ASN A 31 -21.75 -3.61 10.90
CA ASN A 31 -22.14 -3.12 9.57
C ASN A 31 -22.05 -4.23 8.52
N ASP A 32 -23.20 -4.88 8.30
CA ASP A 32 -23.54 -5.81 7.22
C ASP A 32 -23.36 -5.19 5.81
N TYR A 33 -22.13 -4.89 5.41
CA TYR A 33 -21.75 -4.72 4.00
C TYR A 33 -21.07 -6.01 3.47
N ASN A 34 -21.58 -7.15 3.93
CA ASN A 34 -21.34 -8.48 3.39
C ASN A 34 -22.12 -8.65 2.06
N ASN A 35 -21.43 -8.72 0.91
CA ASN A 35 -21.71 -9.73 -0.14
C ASN A 35 -20.95 -9.59 -1.48
N TYR A 36 -20.09 -8.59 -1.67
CA TYR A 36 -19.22 -8.54 -2.86
C TYR A 36 -17.77 -8.26 -2.47
N TYR A 37 -17.11 -9.23 -1.84
CA TYR A 37 -15.68 -9.14 -1.56
C TYR A 37 -14.91 -9.58 -2.80
N THR A 38 -14.70 -8.66 -3.74
CA THR A 38 -13.53 -8.83 -4.60
C THR A 38 -12.31 -8.59 -3.73
N GLU A 39 -11.50 -9.62 -3.55
CA GLU A 39 -10.19 -9.48 -2.91
C GLU A 39 -9.16 -9.06 -3.94
N GLY A 40 -8.20 -8.26 -3.50
CA GLY A 40 -7.05 -7.88 -4.29
C GLY A 40 -5.79 -7.81 -3.45
N ARG A 41 -4.64 -7.93 -4.12
CA ARG A 41 -3.32 -7.71 -3.52
C ARG A 41 -2.69 -6.50 -4.18
N VAL A 42 -2.22 -5.54 -3.39
CA VAL A 42 -1.48 -4.38 -3.90
C VAL A 42 -0.21 -4.87 -4.57
N SER A 43 -0.08 -4.62 -5.88
CA SER A 43 1.04 -5.07 -6.71
C SER A 43 2.00 -3.96 -7.10
N TYR A 44 1.64 -2.71 -6.81
CA TYR A 44 2.47 -1.52 -6.99
C TYR A 44 1.92 -0.39 -6.14
N VAL A 45 2.82 0.42 -5.58
CA VAL A 45 2.50 1.71 -4.97
C VAL A 45 3.33 2.79 -5.65
N SER A 46 2.79 4.01 -5.73
CA SER A 46 3.48 5.15 -6.30
C SER A 46 4.89 5.36 -5.71
N GLU A 47 5.92 5.33 -6.57
CA GLU A 47 7.30 5.61 -6.16
C GLU A 47 7.56 7.09 -5.82
N VAL A 48 6.64 7.98 -6.19
CA VAL A 48 6.73 9.43 -5.93
C VAL A 48 5.88 9.87 -4.74
N GLY A 49 5.34 8.94 -3.94
CA GLY A 49 4.49 9.27 -2.78
C GLY A 49 3.15 9.93 -3.14
N SER A 50 2.63 9.69 -4.35
CA SER A 50 1.26 10.02 -4.71
C SER A 50 0.27 9.01 -4.10
N PRO A 51 -1.03 9.36 -4.01
CA PRO A 51 -2.08 8.46 -3.52
C PRO A 51 -2.45 7.32 -4.50
N TYR A 52 -1.72 7.15 -5.60
CA TYR A 52 -2.01 6.08 -6.55
C TYR A 52 -1.33 4.76 -6.22
N SER A 53 -2.07 3.67 -6.41
CA SER A 53 -1.59 2.29 -6.28
C SER A 53 -2.22 1.38 -7.34
N VAL A 54 -1.64 0.20 -7.55
CA VAL A 54 -2.24 -0.85 -8.38
C VAL A 54 -2.57 -2.06 -7.52
N VAL A 55 -3.76 -2.61 -7.71
CA VAL A 55 -4.25 -3.80 -7.02
C VAL A 55 -4.51 -4.91 -8.03
N ARG A 56 -3.85 -6.05 -7.88
CA ARG A 56 -4.19 -7.28 -8.59
C ARG A 56 -5.43 -7.92 -7.95
N LEU A 57 -6.54 -7.95 -8.66
CA LEU A 57 -7.80 -8.53 -8.23
C LEU A 57 -7.77 -10.06 -8.32
N SER A 58 -8.64 -10.73 -7.57
CA SER A 58 -8.78 -12.19 -7.55
C SER A 58 -9.16 -12.80 -8.90
N ASP A 59 -9.81 -12.03 -9.77
CA ASP A 59 -10.14 -12.42 -11.15
C ASP A 59 -8.96 -12.26 -12.15
N GLY A 60 -7.79 -11.81 -11.68
CA GLY A 60 -6.58 -11.63 -12.46
C GLY A 60 -6.44 -10.28 -13.15
N ARG A 61 -7.46 -9.41 -13.09
CA ARG A 61 -7.35 -8.01 -13.56
C ARG A 61 -6.57 -7.16 -12.57
N PHE A 62 -6.18 -5.97 -13.00
CA PHE A 62 -5.44 -4.98 -12.22
C PHE A 62 -6.25 -3.69 -12.15
N ALA A 63 -6.51 -3.20 -10.95
CA ALA A 63 -7.16 -1.93 -10.72
C ALA A 63 -6.11 -0.85 -10.43
N ALA A 64 -6.11 0.24 -11.20
CA ALA A 64 -5.46 1.46 -10.77
C ALA A 64 -6.42 2.17 -9.81
N ILE A 65 -5.95 2.37 -8.58
CA ILE A 65 -6.73 2.98 -7.51
C ILE A 65 -6.07 4.29 -7.08
N PHE A 66 -6.91 5.22 -6.64
CA PHE A 66 -6.51 6.47 -6.02
C PHE A 66 -7.05 6.47 -4.59
N SER A 67 -6.20 6.67 -3.60
CA SER A 67 -6.65 6.85 -2.22
C SER A 67 -7.24 8.23 -2.02
N THR A 68 -8.50 8.28 -1.63
CA THR A 68 -9.22 9.53 -1.38
C THR A 68 -9.02 10.05 0.05
N ASP A 69 -8.40 9.24 0.91
CA ASP A 69 -8.09 9.61 2.29
C ASP A 69 -6.98 10.68 2.36
N GLN A 70 -7.16 11.67 3.25
CA GLN A 70 -6.15 12.70 3.50
C GLN A 70 -5.01 12.21 4.39
N ASN A 71 -5.25 11.17 5.20
CA ASN A 71 -4.23 10.54 6.02
C ASN A 71 -3.43 9.56 5.15
N ASP A 72 -2.24 9.97 4.74
CA ASP A 72 -1.35 9.21 3.85
C ASP A 72 -0.95 7.87 4.40
N GLU A 73 -0.92 7.76 5.72
CA GLU A 73 -0.64 6.50 6.34
C GLU A 73 -1.75 5.50 5.89
N LEU A 74 -3.03 5.89 5.69
CA LEU A 74 -4.19 4.98 5.34
C LEU A 74 -4.09 4.49 3.89
N TRP A 75 -3.09 5.01 3.19
CA TRP A 75 -2.36 4.49 2.05
C TRP A 75 -2.28 2.96 1.96
N PRO A 76 -2.89 2.23 0.99
CA PRO A 76 -2.50 0.85 0.76
C PRO A 76 -1.01 0.75 0.41
N LEU A 77 -0.29 -0.13 1.10
CA LEU A 77 1.12 -0.43 0.89
C LEU A 77 1.28 -1.65 -0.03
N GLU A 78 2.47 -1.78 -0.61
CA GLU A 78 2.81 -2.94 -1.44
C GLU A 78 2.63 -4.24 -0.67
N ASP A 79 2.12 -5.28 -1.35
CA ASP A 79 1.80 -6.60 -0.81
C ASP A 79 0.66 -6.67 0.22
N GLU A 80 -0.03 -5.57 0.50
CA GLU A 80 -1.23 -5.61 1.34
C GLU A 80 -2.43 -6.23 0.61
N ARG A 81 -3.30 -6.88 1.39
CA ARG A 81 -4.55 -7.47 0.91
C ARG A 81 -5.69 -6.50 1.17
N LEU A 82 -6.46 -6.22 0.14
CA LEU A 82 -7.64 -5.38 0.20
C LEU A 82 -8.88 -6.22 -0.10
N GLY A 83 -10.00 -5.93 0.57
CA GLY A 83 -11.30 -6.54 0.32
C GLY A 83 -12.38 -5.49 0.16
N GLY A 84 -13.16 -5.55 -0.92
CA GLY A 84 -14.29 -4.64 -1.13
C GLY A 84 -14.77 -4.60 -2.59
N ASP A 85 -15.46 -3.51 -2.95
CA ASP A 85 -15.97 -3.27 -4.30
C ASP A 85 -14.95 -2.46 -5.13
N PHE A 86 -14.41 -3.07 -6.19
CA PHE A 86 -13.45 -2.48 -7.12
C PHE A 86 -14.07 -2.04 -8.47
N LYS A 87 -15.35 -1.67 -8.52
CA LYS A 87 -15.94 -1.06 -9.72
C LYS A 87 -15.41 0.35 -9.94
N ILE A 88 -15.17 0.68 -11.21
CA ILE A 88 -14.70 2.00 -11.66
C ILE A 88 -15.63 3.12 -11.18
N GLY A 89 -15.02 4.21 -10.72
CA GLY A 89 -15.68 5.46 -10.38
C GLY A 89 -16.29 5.51 -8.99
N GLY A 90 -16.19 6.71 -8.40
CA GLY A 90 -16.75 7.05 -7.10
C GLY A 90 -15.93 6.46 -5.95
N GLU A 91 -15.96 7.17 -4.83
CA GLU A 91 -15.32 6.73 -3.59
C GLU A 91 -15.96 5.44 -3.06
N ARG A 92 -15.11 4.52 -2.60
CA ARG A 92 -15.46 3.25 -1.99
C ARG A 92 -14.65 3.07 -0.72
N ARG A 93 -15.32 2.55 0.30
CA ARG A 93 -14.65 2.00 1.48
C ARG A 93 -14.23 0.57 1.21
N VAL A 94 -12.92 0.31 1.25
CA VAL A 94 -12.35 -1.03 1.19
C VAL A 94 -11.66 -1.36 2.50
N LYS A 95 -11.65 -2.64 2.88
CA LYS A 95 -10.96 -3.10 4.08
C LYS A 95 -9.53 -3.48 3.70
N ASN A 96 -8.55 -2.92 4.41
CA ASN A 96 -7.20 -3.47 4.42
C ASN A 96 -7.18 -4.69 5.35
N LEU A 97 -7.13 -5.87 4.75
CA LEU A 97 -7.13 -7.15 5.45
C LEU A 97 -5.78 -7.45 6.11
N THR A 98 -4.69 -6.86 5.61
CA THR A 98 -3.35 -7.02 6.20
C THR A 98 -3.21 -6.17 7.47
N GLY A 99 -3.58 -4.88 7.39
CA GLY A 99 -3.46 -3.94 8.50
C GLY A 99 -4.69 -3.85 9.41
N ASN A 100 -5.80 -4.50 9.04
CA ASN A 100 -7.09 -4.47 9.74
C ASN A 100 -7.71 -3.08 9.92
N PHE A 101 -7.58 -2.19 8.94
CA PHE A 101 -8.21 -0.84 8.94
C PHE A 101 -8.99 -0.58 7.64
N ASN A 102 -9.73 0.51 7.57
CA ASN A 102 -10.45 0.92 6.36
C ASN A 102 -9.62 1.88 5.52
N CYS A 103 -9.65 1.69 4.21
CA CYS A 103 -9.13 2.64 3.25
C CYS A 103 -10.32 3.20 2.45
N TYR A 104 -10.26 4.48 2.12
CA TYR A 104 -11.14 5.09 1.12
C TYR A 104 -10.37 5.21 -0.19
N ILE A 105 -10.93 4.61 -1.25
CA ILE A 105 -10.33 4.55 -2.56
C ILE A 105 -11.34 4.91 -3.64
N GLU A 106 -10.86 5.40 -4.77
CA GLU A 106 -11.59 5.44 -6.03
C GLU A 106 -10.86 4.54 -7.03
N VAL A 107 -11.62 3.76 -7.81
CA VAL A 107 -11.05 2.96 -8.89
C VAL A 107 -11.11 3.78 -10.17
N ASP A 108 -9.94 4.22 -10.63
CA ASP A 108 -9.81 5.01 -11.86
C ASP A 108 -10.03 4.14 -13.10
N ALA A 109 -9.38 2.97 -13.15
CA ALA A 109 -9.38 2.12 -14.34
C ALA A 109 -9.03 0.65 -14.01
N LEU A 110 -9.47 -0.25 -14.89
CA LEU A 110 -9.19 -1.69 -14.82
C LEU A 110 -8.40 -2.14 -16.05
N PHE A 111 -7.43 -3.03 -15.85
CA PHE A 111 -6.51 -3.51 -16.85
C PHE A 111 -6.38 -5.03 -16.81
N SER A 112 -6.04 -5.64 -17.94
CA SER A 112 -5.69 -7.08 -18.03
C SER A 112 -4.22 -7.36 -17.75
N SER A 113 -3.37 -6.33 -17.63
CA SER A 113 -1.93 -6.44 -17.47
C SER A 113 -1.40 -5.51 -16.39
N ASN A 114 -0.54 -6.03 -15.51
CA ASN A 114 0.11 -5.25 -14.45
C ASN A 114 0.89 -4.07 -15.03
N GLN A 115 1.63 -4.31 -16.13
CA GLN A 115 2.46 -3.27 -16.74
C GLN A 115 1.62 -2.11 -17.30
N ALA A 116 0.43 -2.42 -17.84
CA ALA A 116 -0.49 -1.39 -18.34
C ALA A 116 -1.05 -0.53 -17.20
N ALA A 117 -1.45 -1.16 -16.09
CA ALA A 117 -1.93 -0.45 -14.90
C ALA A 117 -0.85 0.46 -14.29
N ILE A 118 0.39 -0.04 -14.15
CA ILE A 118 1.51 0.76 -13.64
C ILE A 118 1.81 1.94 -14.57
N SER A 119 1.83 1.71 -15.89
CA SER A 119 2.09 2.78 -16.87
C SER A 119 0.99 3.85 -16.84
N TYR A 120 -0.27 3.45 -16.60
CA TYR A 120 -1.37 4.38 -16.40
C TYR A 120 -1.18 5.24 -15.15
N VAL A 121 -0.85 4.62 -14.00
CA VAL A 121 -0.58 5.35 -12.74
C VAL A 121 0.53 6.38 -12.94
N ILE A 122 1.67 5.98 -13.52
CA ILE A 122 2.78 6.89 -13.78
C ILE A 122 2.35 8.04 -14.71
N GLY A 123 1.54 7.77 -15.73
CA GLY A 123 1.01 8.80 -16.61
C GLY A 123 0.11 9.80 -15.89
N ARG A 124 -0.74 9.33 -14.95
CA ARG A 124 -1.59 10.20 -14.11
C ARG A 124 -0.72 11.06 -13.19
N GLU A 125 0.24 10.47 -12.50
CA GLU A 125 1.20 11.16 -11.63
C GLU A 125 1.94 12.30 -12.34
N ASP A 126 2.43 12.03 -13.55
CA ASP A 126 3.14 13.01 -14.37
C ASP A 126 2.19 14.13 -14.82
N SER A 127 0.96 13.79 -15.23
CA SER A 127 -0.04 14.78 -15.67
C SER A 127 -0.52 15.71 -14.55
N GLU A 128 -0.62 15.19 -13.32
CA GLU A 128 -1.06 15.95 -12.13
C GLU A 128 0.12 16.62 -11.39
N GLY A 129 1.34 16.39 -11.88
CA GLY A 129 2.56 17.01 -11.38
C GLY A 129 3.06 16.47 -10.05
N TYR A 130 2.61 15.29 -9.62
CA TYR A 130 3.10 14.64 -8.39
C TYR A 130 4.61 14.39 -8.47
N ALA A 131 5.08 13.87 -9.61
CA ALA A 131 6.51 13.63 -9.81
C ALA A 131 7.37 14.90 -9.63
N ALA A 132 6.85 16.10 -9.89
CA ALA A 132 7.58 17.35 -9.68
C ALA A 132 7.53 17.82 -8.21
N LYS A 133 6.35 17.74 -7.57
CA LYS A 133 6.12 18.18 -6.19
C LYS A 133 6.90 17.35 -5.16
N PHE A 134 7.01 16.04 -5.38
CA PHE A 134 7.67 15.15 -4.42
C PHE A 134 9.17 14.97 -4.68
N LYS A 135 9.68 15.40 -5.85
CA LYS A 135 11.12 15.49 -6.12
C LYS A 135 11.83 16.61 -5.32
N SER A 136 11.11 17.62 -4.84
CA SER A 136 11.72 18.72 -4.06
C SER A 136 11.99 18.37 -2.60
N ASN A 137 11.36 17.31 -2.08
CA ASN A 137 11.66 16.78 -0.74
C ASN A 137 12.71 15.67 -0.91
N ASN A 138 13.96 15.97 -0.57
CA ASN A 138 15.16 15.11 -0.75
C ASN A 138 15.06 13.69 -0.13
N LYS A 139 14.30 12.81 -0.76
CA LYS A 139 14.65 11.40 -0.91
C LYS A 139 14.57 11.11 -2.38
N ILE A 140 15.74 11.10 -3.02
CA ILE A 140 15.90 10.60 -4.39
C ILE A 140 15.51 9.12 -4.34
N VAL A 141 14.24 8.81 -4.56
CA VAL A 141 13.80 7.46 -4.92
C VAL A 141 14.23 7.29 -6.38
N ILE A 142 15.45 6.81 -6.55
CA ILE A 142 15.92 6.34 -7.86
C ILE A 142 15.01 5.17 -8.21
N ARG A 143 14.04 5.41 -9.11
CA ARG A 143 13.27 4.34 -9.75
C ARG A 143 14.30 3.33 -10.26
N LYS A 144 14.36 2.13 -9.67
CA LYS A 144 15.29 1.07 -10.11
C LYS A 144 14.81 0.56 -11.46
N THR A 145 15.12 1.29 -12.52
CA THR A 145 15.09 0.73 -13.86
C THR A 145 16.21 -0.30 -13.94
N SER A 146 15.83 -1.57 -13.87
CA SER A 146 16.65 -2.70 -14.32
C SER A 146 16.95 -2.53 -15.81
N ARG A 147 17.94 -1.70 -16.15
CA ARG A 147 18.58 -1.70 -17.46
C ARG A 147 20.08 -1.64 -17.28
N THR A 148 20.67 -2.77 -17.60
CA THR A 148 22.08 -3.08 -17.73
C THR A 148 22.86 -1.99 -18.48
N ASP A 149 23.99 -1.62 -17.88
CA ASP A 149 25.22 -1.09 -18.46
C ASP A 149 25.14 0.05 -19.49
N ILE A 150 25.39 1.28 -19.01
CA ILE A 150 26.06 2.30 -19.83
C ILE A 150 27.47 2.49 -19.27
N LYS A 151 28.45 1.86 -19.92
CA LYS A 151 29.86 2.24 -19.79
C LYS A 151 30.08 3.52 -20.60
N ILE A 152 30.46 4.60 -19.95
CA ILE A 152 30.96 5.80 -20.62
C ILE A 152 32.49 5.68 -20.64
N LYS A 153 33.06 5.70 -21.85
CA LYS A 153 34.49 5.98 -22.09
C LYS A 153 34.73 7.47 -22.01
#